data_AF-A0A7S3I618-F1
#
_entry.id   AF-A0A7S3I618-F1
#
_cell.length_a   1.000
_cell.length_b   1.000
_cell.length_c   1.000
_cell.angle_alpha   90.00
_cell.angle_beta   90.00
_cell.angle_gamma   90.00
#
_symmetry.space_group_name_H-M   'P 1'
#
loop_
_entity.id
_entity.type
_entity.pdbx_description
1 polymer ?
#
loop_
_entity_poly.entity_id
_entity_poly.type
_entity_poly.pdbx_seq_one_letter_code
_entity_poly.pdbx_strand_id
1 'polypeptide(L)'
;MHYATTFAIVASCEGFFGIFGALYFLFISKSWFYLVFAAFTLQLLGTIGCSFFPESPKYLIATGQLKRAQEVFSLIAKVNKVDQSVVTQHRIDTLFKEEEPQQ
;
A
#
# COMPACT_ATOMS: atom_id res chain seq x y z
N MET A 1 9.21 4.91 10.03
CA MET A 1 9.26 4.24 8.71
C MET A 1 7.94 4.33 7.94
N HIS A 2 6.78 4.44 8.59
CA HIS A 2 5.48 4.71 7.92
C HIS A 2 5.51 5.91 6.95
N TYR A 3 6.25 6.97 7.30
CA TYR A 3 6.42 8.14 6.44
C TYR A 3 7.28 7.88 5.20
N ALA A 4 8.21 6.92 5.24
CA ALA A 4 9.09 6.61 4.13
C ALA A 4 8.36 5.79 3.05
N THR A 5 7.54 4.81 3.46
CA THR A 5 6.66 4.04 2.56
C THR A 5 5.60 4.94 1.93
N THR A 6 4.96 5.78 2.74
CA THR A 6 3.99 6.78 2.25
C THR A 6 4.64 7.77 1.28
N PHE A 7 5.83 8.27 1.59
CA PHE A 7 6.58 9.17 0.71
C PHE A 7 6.96 8.51 -0.62
N ALA A 8 7.43 7.26 -0.59
CA ALA A 8 7.78 6.52 -1.81
C ALA A 8 6.57 6.30 -2.72
N ILE A 9 5.39 6.02 -2.14
CA ILE A 9 4.13 5.87 -2.90
C ILE A 9 3.76 7.20 -3.54
N VAL A 10 3.78 8.30 -2.77
CA VAL A 10 3.46 9.64 -3.28
C VAL A 10 4.42 10.05 -4.41
N ALA A 11 5.73 9.86 -4.23
CA ALA A 11 6.74 10.18 -5.24
C ALA A 11 6.58 9.35 -6.52
N SER A 12 6.21 8.07 -6.39
CA SER A 12 5.93 7.21 -7.54
C SER A 12 4.70 7.69 -8.31
N CYS A 13 3.62 8.05 -7.61
CA CYS A 13 2.42 8.60 -8.23
C CYS A 13 2.68 9.94 -8.95
N GLU A 14 3.53 10.80 -8.39
CA GLU A 14 3.94 12.06 -9.02
C GLU A 14 4.72 11.81 -10.32
N GLY A 15 5.64 10.84 -10.32
CA GLY A 15 6.36 10.42 -11.53
C GLY A 15 5.43 9.90 -12.63
N PHE A 16 4.44 9.08 -12.28
CA PHE A 16 3.42 8.61 -13.23
C PHE A 16 2.59 9.78 -13.78
N PHE A 17 2.16 10.70 -12.92
CA PHE A 17 1.42 11.89 -13.37
C PHE A 17 2.23 12.72 -14.37
N GLY A 18 3.53 12.92 -14.14
CA GLY A 18 4.40 13.63 -15.08
C GLY A 18 4.45 12.99 -16.47
N ILE A 19 4.56 11.65 -16.53
CA ILE A 19 4.62 10.90 -17.80
C ILE A 19 3.27 10.96 -18.54
N PHE A 20 2.16 10.66 -17.85
CA PHE A 20 0.82 10.68 -18.46
C PHE A 20 0.37 12.10 -18.85
N GLY A 21 0.74 13.09 -18.04
CA GLY A 21 0.54 14.50 -18.35
C GLY A 21 1.26 14.90 -19.64
N ALA A 22 2.56 14.58 -19.75
CA ALA A 22 3.36 14.87 -20.94
C ALA A 22 2.79 14.20 -22.21
N LEU A 23 2.36 12.93 -22.12
CA LEU A 23 1.73 12.21 -23.24
C LEU A 23 0.40 12.84 -23.65
N TYR A 24 -0.45 13.24 -22.69
CA TYR A 24 -1.71 13.91 -23.00
C TYR A 24 -1.49 15.27 -23.69
N PHE A 25 -0.50 16.04 -23.23
CA PHE A 25 -0.15 17.32 -23.84
C PHE A 25 0.40 17.19 -25.26
N LEU A 26 1.05 16.07 -25.59
CA LEU A 26 1.57 15.82 -26.94
C LEU A 26 0.43 15.62 -27.95
N PHE A 27 -0.73 15.08 -27.53
CA PHE A 27 -1.74 14.57 -28.46
C PHE A 27 -3.12 15.22 -28.39
N ILE A 28 -3.58 15.77 -27.25
CA ILE A 28 -5.02 16.03 -27.03
C ILE A 28 -5.38 17.51 -26.80
N SER A 29 -4.81 18.20 -25.82
CA SER A 29 -5.26 19.58 -25.50
C SER A 29 -4.20 20.41 -24.78
N LYS A 30 -4.23 21.73 -25.03
CA LYS A 30 -3.39 22.75 -24.39
C LYS A 30 -3.96 23.24 -23.04
N SER A 31 -5.20 22.87 -22.70
CA SER A 31 -5.85 23.26 -21.44
C SER A 31 -5.32 22.42 -20.27
N TRP A 32 -4.32 22.95 -19.58
CA TRP A 32 -3.60 22.28 -18.48
C TRP A 32 -4.40 22.14 -17.19
N PHE A 33 -5.33 23.06 -16.94
CA PHE A 33 -6.00 23.19 -15.64
C PHE A 33 -6.82 21.96 -15.24
N TYR A 34 -7.64 21.42 -16.14
CA TYR A 34 -8.54 20.30 -15.82
C TYR A 34 -7.82 18.99 -15.54
N LEU A 35 -6.69 18.73 -16.22
CA LEU A 35 -5.88 17.55 -15.96
C LEU A 35 -5.15 17.62 -14.63
N VAL A 36 -4.52 18.76 -14.36
CA VAL A 36 -3.82 19.00 -13.09
C VAL A 36 -4.81 18.91 -11.94
N PHE A 37 -6.01 19.47 -12.10
CA PHE A 37 -7.07 19.36 -11.12
C PHE A 37 -7.51 17.90 -10.90
N ALA A 38 -7.79 17.15 -11.97
CA ALA A 38 -8.19 15.75 -11.85
C ALA A 38 -7.10 14.88 -11.19
N ALA A 39 -5.85 15.05 -11.58
CA ALA A 39 -4.74 14.31 -10.98
C ALA A 39 -4.48 14.71 -9.54
N PHE A 40 -4.56 16.00 -9.20
CA PHE A 40 -4.47 16.45 -7.82
C PHE A 40 -5.56 15.84 -6.95
N THR A 41 -6.80 15.77 -7.45
CA THR A 41 -7.89 15.13 -6.71
C THR A 41 -7.65 13.63 -6.49
N LEU A 42 -7.14 12.91 -7.50
CA LEU A 42 -6.77 11.49 -7.35
C LEU A 42 -5.59 11.31 -6.37
N GLN A 43 -4.58 12.19 -6.42
CA GLN A 43 -3.44 12.15 -5.51
C GLN A 43 -3.87 12.41 -4.07
N LEU A 44 -4.77 13.38 -3.85
CA LEU A 44 -5.31 13.70 -2.53
C LEU A 44 -6.08 12.51 -1.96
N LEU A 45 -6.96 11.89 -2.77
CA LEU A 45 -7.69 10.69 -2.39
C LEU A 45 -6.74 9.52 -2.08
N GLY A 46 -5.71 9.30 -2.90
CA GLY A 46 -4.72 8.24 -2.68
C GLY A 46 -3.89 8.45 -1.41
N THR A 47 -3.52 9.69 -1.10
CA THR A 47 -2.76 10.05 0.10
C THR A 47 -3.59 9.85 1.37
N ILE A 48 -4.84 10.30 1.34
CA ILE A 48 -5.80 10.06 2.43
C ILE A 48 -6.01 8.55 2.60
N GLY A 49 -6.24 7.82 1.50
CA GLY A 49 -6.41 6.37 1.49
C GLY A 49 -5.23 5.63 2.11
N CYS A 50 -3.99 5.92 1.69
CA CYS A 50 -2.79 5.29 2.22
C CYS A 50 -2.63 5.49 3.74
N SER A 51 -3.13 6.59 4.28
CA SER A 51 -3.08 6.85 5.73
C SER A 51 -3.99 5.91 6.54
N PHE A 52 -5.02 5.34 5.91
CA PHE A 52 -5.95 4.39 6.54
C PHE A 52 -5.57 2.92 6.32
N PHE A 53 -4.72 2.61 5.35
CA PHE A 53 -4.30 1.24 5.09
C PHE A 53 -3.20 0.80 6.06
N PRO A 54 -3.38 -0.31 6.80
CA PRO A 54 -2.33 -0.85 7.64
C PRO A 54 -1.14 -1.33 6.79
N GLU A 55 0.05 -1.22 7.36
CA GLU A 55 1.29 -1.77 6.78
C GLU A 55 1.15 -3.27 6.49
N SER A 56 1.92 -3.73 5.49
CA SER A 56 1.93 -5.14 5.08
C SER A 56 2.26 -6.06 6.25
N PRO A 57 1.44 -7.09 6.56
CA PRO A 57 1.74 -8.01 7.65
C PRO A 57 3.06 -8.77 7.43
N LYS A 58 3.47 -8.98 6.17
CA LYS A 58 4.79 -9.55 5.84
C LYS A 58 5.93 -8.64 6.31
N TYR A 59 5.82 -7.33 6.07
CA TYR A 59 6.81 -6.36 6.54
C TYR A 59 6.86 -6.28 8.08
N LEU A 60 5.70 -6.35 8.74
CA LEU A 60 5.62 -6.35 10.20
C LEU A 60 6.28 -7.59 10.82
N ILE A 61 6.18 -8.76 10.18
CA ILE A 61 6.88 -9.98 10.59
C ILE A 61 8.40 -9.83 10.39
N ALA A 62 8.83 -9.42 9.20
CA ALA A 62 10.26 -9.24 8.87
C ALA A 62 10.96 -8.20 9.77
N THR A 63 10.22 -7.20 10.27
CA THR A 63 10.73 -6.19 11.21
C THR A 63 10.60 -6.59 12.69
N GLY A 64 10.13 -7.81 12.99
CA GLY A 64 9.97 -8.33 14.34
C GLY A 64 8.77 -7.75 15.12
N GLN A 65 7.89 -6.99 14.47
CA GLN A 65 6.71 -6.36 15.08
C GLN A 65 5.50 -7.30 15.09
N LEU A 66 5.65 -8.47 15.74
CA LEU A 66 4.65 -9.55 15.70
C LEU A 66 3.27 -9.17 16.25
N LYS A 67 3.22 -8.32 17.28
CA LYS A 67 1.93 -7.82 17.84
C LYS A 67 1.13 -7.03 16.81
N ARG A 68 1.79 -6.11 16.09
CA ARG A 68 1.13 -5.34 15.02
C ARG A 68 0.76 -6.22 13.84
N ALA A 69 1.58 -7.22 13.50
CA ALA A 69 1.24 -8.17 12.46
C ALA A 69 -0.07 -8.92 12.81
N GLN A 70 -0.24 -9.37 14.06
CA GLN A 70 -1.48 -10.00 14.53
C GLN A 70 -2.69 -9.06 14.47
N GLU A 71 -2.52 -7.79 14.84
CA GLU A 71 -3.59 -6.77 14.72
C GLU A 71 -4.02 -6.60 13.26
N VAL A 72 -3.07 -6.51 12.33
CA VAL A 72 -3.37 -6.39 10.89
C VAL A 72 -4.04 -7.65 10.37
N PHE A 73 -3.59 -8.85 10.76
CA PHE A 73 -4.27 -10.10 10.40
C PHE A 73 -5.70 -10.18 10.96
N SER A 74 -5.94 -9.67 12.17
CA SER A 74 -7.29 -9.62 12.75
C SER A 74 -8.21 -8.69 11.95
N LEU A 75 -7.69 -7.56 11.47
CA LEU A 75 -8.41 -6.62 10.60
C LEU A 75 -8.76 -7.29 9.27
N ILE A 76 -7.79 -7.95 8.65
CA ILE A 76 -7.97 -8.67 7.39
C ILE A 76 -8.98 -9.81 7.56
N ALA A 77 -8.91 -10.58 8.66
CA ALA A 77 -9.84 -11.67 8.95
C ALA A 77 -11.28 -11.17 9.12
N LYS A 78 -11.47 -10.04 9.82
CA LYS A 78 -12.78 -9.37 9.96
C LYS A 78 -13.35 -8.92 8.62
N VAL A 79 -12.55 -8.30 7.77
CA VAL A 79 -12.97 -7.84 6.44
C VAL A 79 -13.37 -9.04 5.56
N ASN A 80 -12.60 -10.14 5.62
CA ASN A 80 -12.85 -11.33 4.84
C ASN A 80 -13.89 -12.29 5.46
N LYS A 81 -14.45 -11.96 6.64
CA LYS A 81 -15.41 -12.81 7.39
C LYS A 81 -14.89 -14.23 7.64
N VAL A 82 -13.58 -14.39 7.84
CA VAL A 82 -12.95 -15.69 8.14
C VAL A 82 -12.59 -15.75 9.62
N ASP A 83 -12.71 -16.94 10.21
CA ASP A 83 -12.32 -17.16 11.60
C ASP A 83 -10.83 -16.85 11.83
N GLN A 84 -10.58 -15.89 12.72
CA GLN A 84 -9.26 -15.36 13.03
C GLN A 84 -8.33 -16.44 13.60
N SER A 85 -8.88 -17.43 14.32
CA SER A 85 -8.09 -18.45 15.02
C SER A 85 -7.37 -19.41 14.06
N VAL A 86 -8.01 -19.75 12.94
CA VAL A 86 -7.49 -20.72 11.95
C VAL A 86 -6.50 -20.07 10.97
N VAL A 87 -6.78 -18.84 10.54
CA VAL A 87 -5.96 -18.16 9.52
C VAL A 87 -4.67 -17.58 10.10
N THR A 88 -4.72 -17.08 11.33
CA THR A 88 -3.59 -16.35 11.93
C THR A 88 -2.41 -17.27 12.23
N GLN A 89 -2.65 -18.43 12.84
CA GLN A 89 -1.54 -19.36 13.16
C GLN A 89 -0.93 -19.96 11.90
N HIS A 90 -1.76 -20.51 11.00
CA HIS A 90 -1.25 -21.14 9.78
C HIS A 90 -0.45 -20.15 8.94
N ARG A 91 -0.94 -18.94 8.67
CA ARG A 91 -0.23 -17.99 7.79
C ARG A 91 1.04 -17.43 8.42
N ILE A 92 1.02 -17.20 9.73
CA ILE A 92 2.22 -16.81 10.47
C ILE A 92 3.28 -17.90 10.34
N ASP A 93 2.92 -19.16 10.58
CA ASP A 93 3.86 -20.28 10.47
C ASP A 93 4.36 -20.49 9.03
N THR A 94 3.50 -20.29 8.03
CA THR A 94 3.93 -20.40 6.61
C THR A 94 4.91 -19.31 6.25
N LEU A 95 4.67 -18.07 6.70
CA LEU A 95 5.55 -16.94 6.43
C LEU A 95 6.88 -17.05 7.19
N PHE A 96 6.87 -17.57 8.43
CA PHE A 96 8.11 -17.86 9.16
C PHE A 96 8.93 -18.96 8.50
N LYS A 97 8.28 -19.99 7.97
CA LYS A 97 8.95 -21.10 7.28
C LYS A 97 9.54 -20.70 5.93
N GLU A 98 9.01 -19.67 5.28
CA GLU A 98 9.59 -19.09 4.07
C GLU A 98 10.80 -18.18 4.35
N GLU A 99 10.94 -17.63 5.56
CA GLU A 99 12.09 -16.78 5.94
C GLU A 99 13.25 -17.54 6.57
N GLU A 100 13.06 -18.79 7.02
CA GLU A 100 14.18 -19.67 7.32
C GLU A 100 14.89 -20.07 6.01
N PRO A 101 16.17 -19.71 5.81
CA PRO A 101 16.90 -20.17 4.65
C PRO A 101 16.88 -21.70 4.66
N GLN A 102 16.43 -22.31 3.55
CA GLN A 102 16.59 -23.74 3.31
C GLN A 102 18.08 -24.06 3.45
N GLN A 103 18.46 -24.62 4.60
CA GLN A 103 19.79 -25.16 4.85
C GLN A 103 20.04 -26.38 3.98
#